data_AF-A0A3S4I6I6-F1
#
_entry.id   AF-A0A3S4I6I6-F1
#
_cell.length_a   1.000
_cell.length_b   1.000
_cell.length_c   1.000
_cell.angle_alpha   90.00
_cell.angle_beta   90.00
_cell.angle_gamma   90.00
#
_symmetry.space_group_name_H-M   'P 1'
#
loop_
_entity.id
_entity.type
_entity.pdbx_description
1 polymer ?
#
loop_
_entity_poly.entity_id
_entity_poly.type
_entity_poly.pdbx_seq_one_letter_code
_entity_poly.pdbx_strand_id
1 'polypeptide(L)' 'MKTIEVDDELYSYIASHTKHIGESASDILRRMLKFSATTQPTAFSGEGDACGATRCRSETG' A
#
# COMPACT_ATOMS: atom_id res chain seq x y z
N MET A 1 0.55 4.96 -8.67
CA MET A 1 0.33 6.21 -7.92
C MET A 1 -0.49 7.15 -8.79
N LYS A 2 -1.56 7.77 -8.28
CA LYS A 2 -2.23 8.88 -8.96
C LYS A 2 -1.84 10.18 -8.25
N THR A 3 -1.60 11.24 -9.00
CA THR A 3 -1.28 12.58 -8.47
C THR A 3 -2.56 13.38 -8.35
N ILE A 4 -2.75 14.03 -7.20
CA ILE A 4 -3.87 14.94 -6.94
C ILE A 4 -3.31 16.27 -6.42
N GLU A 5 -3.93 17.37 -6.82
CA GLU A 5 -3.58 18.71 -6.35
C GLU A 5 -4.51 19.04 -5.16
N VAL A 6 -3.94 19.62 -4.10
CA VAL A 6 -4.66 20.01 -2.88
C VAL A 6 -4.15 21.35 -2.40
N ASP A 7 -5.00 22.10 -1.70
CA ASP A 7 -4.65 23.40 -1.14
C ASP A 7 -3.68 23.28 0.04
N ASP A 8 -2.94 24.36 0.34
CA ASP A 8 -1.89 24.40 1.37
C ASP A 8 -2.41 24.10 2.80
N GLU A 9 -3.61 24.57 3.12
CA GLU A 9 -4.26 24.31 4.41
C GLU A 9 -4.59 22.83 4.55
N LEU A 10 -5.12 22.21 3.48
CA LEU A 10 -5.45 20.80 3.47
C LEU A 10 -4.20 19.92 3.52
N TYR A 11 -3.14 20.29 2.81
CA TYR A 11 -1.86 19.61 2.89
C TYR A 11 -1.31 19.62 4.32
N SER A 12 -1.32 20.80 4.96
CA SER A 12 -0.88 20.97 6.36
C SER A 12 -1.72 20.13 7.32
N TYR A 13 -3.03 20.07 7.09
CA TYR A 13 -3.94 19.24 7.88
C TYR A 13 -3.64 17.75 7.74
N ILE A 14 -3.43 17.24 6.52
CA ILE A 14 -3.06 15.84 6.28
C ILE A 14 -1.69 15.53 6.92
N ALA A 15 -0.70 16.41 6.75
CA ALA A 15 0.63 16.24 7.33
C ALA A 15 0.60 16.20 8.88
N SER A 16 -0.26 17.00 9.51
CA SER A 16 -0.41 16.99 10.98
C SER A 16 -0.95 15.66 11.53
N HIS A 17 -1.58 14.83 10.69
CA HIS A 17 -2.14 13.52 11.06
C HIS A 17 -1.14 12.36 10.89
N THR A 18 0.13 12.63 10.55
CA THR A 18 1.18 11.59 10.49
C THR A 18 1.42 11.00 11.89
N LYS A 19 1.15 9.69 12.05
CA LYS A 19 1.42 8.96 13.30
C LYS A 19 2.66 8.07 13.23
N HIS A 20 3.05 7.67 12.02
CA HIS A 20 4.20 6.83 11.76
C HIS A 20 5.12 7.54 10.77
N ILE A 21 6.42 7.54 11.05
CA ILE A 21 7.43 8.12 10.16
C ILE A 21 7.47 7.30 8.87
N GLY A 22 7.32 7.96 7.72
CA GLY A 22 7.29 7.29 6.41
C GLY A 22 5.94 6.68 6.02
N GLU A 23 4.85 7.00 6.72
CA GLU A 23 3.50 6.63 6.28
C GLU A 23 3.15 7.32 4.95
N SER A 24 2.50 6.59 4.03
CA SER A 24 2.08 7.18 2.75
C SER A 24 0.90 8.12 2.95
N ALA A 25 0.80 9.19 2.15
CA ALA A 25 -0.37 10.07 2.17
C ALA A 25 -1.69 9.30 2.01
N SER A 26 -1.69 8.23 1.21
CA SER A 26 -2.84 7.34 1.05
C SER A 26 -3.24 6.64 2.36
N ASP A 27 -2.29 6.21 3.18
CA ASP A 27 -2.57 5.56 4.47
C ASP A 27 -3.12 6.54 5.50
N ILE A 28 -2.56 7.75 5.54
CA ILE A 28 -3.07 8.86 6.37
C ILE A 28 -4.54 9.13 6.01
N LEU A 29 -4.83 9.30 4.71
CA LEU A 29 -6.18 9.59 4.20
C LEU A 29 -7.17 8.45 4.46
N ARG A 30 -6.76 7.18 4.29
CA ARG A 30 -7.63 6.01 4.57
C ARG A 30 -8.06 5.96 6.02
N ARG A 31 -7.18 6.34 6.96
CA ARG A 31 -7.49 6.40 8.39
C ARG A 31 -8.43 7.56 8.71
N MET A 32 -8.14 8.76 8.19
CA MET A 32 -8.95 9.97 8.43
C MET A 32 -10.37 9.80 7.90
N LEU A 33 -10.51 9.30 6.66
CA LEU A 33 -11.79 9.11 5.99
C LEU A 33 -12.50 7.81 6.41
N LYS A 34 -11.89 7.02 7.31
CA LYS A 34 -12.36 5.67 7.68
C LYS A 34 -12.76 4.87 6.44
N PHE A 35 -11.89 4.87 5.44
CA PHE A 35 -12.02 4.04 4.26
C PHE A 35 -11.67 2.58 4.64
N SER A 36 -12.38 2.05 5.63
CA SER A 36 -12.39 0.63 5.96
C SER A 36 -13.19 -0.05 4.86
N ALA A 37 -12.50 -0.43 3.80
CA ALA A 37 -12.77 -1.65 3.06
C ALA A 37 -14.24 -2.11 3.06
N THR A 38 -15.16 -1.34 2.48
CA THR A 38 -16.05 -1.96 1.49
C THR A 38 -15.18 -2.25 0.27
N THR A 39 -14.30 -3.23 0.46
CA THR A 39 -13.64 -3.95 -0.60
C THR A 39 -14.77 -4.57 -1.42
N GLN A 40 -15.27 -3.83 -2.40
CA GLN A 40 -15.61 -4.45 -3.66
C GLN A 40 -14.34 -5.20 -4.07
N PRO A 41 -14.37 -6.53 -4.21
CA PRO A 41 -13.22 -7.27 -4.69
C PRO A 41 -13.04 -6.92 -6.16
N THR A 42 -12.44 -5.77 -6.45
CA THR A 42 -11.83 -5.53 -7.75
C THR A 42 -10.58 -6.39 -7.76
N ALA A 43 -10.72 -7.56 -8.38
CA ALA A 43 -9.65 -8.44 -8.76
C ALA A 43 -8.52 -7.61 -9.39
N PHE A 44 -7.51 -7.29 -8.60
CA PHE A 44 -6.18 -7.00 -9.07
C PHE A 44 -5.28 -8.02 -8.40
N SER A 45 -4.91 -8.97 -9.24
CA SER A 45 -4.09 -10.13 -8.98
C SER A 45 -2.89 -9.78 -8.10
N GLY A 46 -2.73 -10.56 -7.04
CA GLY A 46 -1.43 -10.73 -6.42
C GLY A 46 -0.47 -11.31 -7.45
N GLU A 47 0.55 -10.53 -7.79
CA GLU A 47 1.80 -11.08 -8.29
C GLU A 47 2.50 -11.67 -7.07
N GLY A 48 2.45 -13.00 -6.98
CA GLY A 48 3.02 -13.75 -5.89
C GLY A 48 4.54 -13.67 -5.90
N ASP A 49 5.10 -13.13 -4.83
CA ASP A 49 6.44 -13.50 -4.40
C ASP A 49 6.36 -14.90 -3.75
N ALA A 50 6.32 -15.92 -4.60
CA ALA A 50 6.71 -17.26 -4.23
C ALA A 50 8.23 -17.33 -4.44
N CYS A 51 9.00 -16.83 -3.46
CA CYS A 51 10.39 -17.22 -3.32
C CYS A 51 10.42 -18.74 -3.07
N GLY A 52 10.67 -19.47 -4.16
CA GLY A 52 10.53 -20.91 -4.25
C GLY A 52 11.47 -21.65 -3.33
N ALA A 53 10.92 -22.25 -2.28
CA ALA A 53 11.47 -23.48 -1.74
C ALA A 53 11.41 -24.57 -2.82
N THR A 54 12.48 -25.38 -2.91
CA THR A 54 12.64 -26.58 -3.75
C THR A 54 13.34 -26.41 -5.11
N ARG A 55 14.64 -26.10 -5.09
CA ARG A 55 15.60 -26.80 -5.98
C ARG A 55 16.43 -27.79 -5.16
N CYS A 56 15.76 -28.86 -4.74
CA CYS A 56 16.40 -30.15 -4.58
C CYS A 56 16.00 -30.99 -5.81
N ARG A 57 16.86 -31.07 -6.83
CA ARG A 57 16.97 -32.29 -7.64
C ARG A 57 18.37 -32.40 -8.26
N SER A 58 18.97 -33.52 -7.90
CA SER A 58 20.21 -34.16 -8.31
C SER A 58 20.45 -34.16 -9.83
N GLU A 59 21.73 -34.28 -10.25
CA GLU A 59 22.24 -35.10 -11.37
C GLU A 59 23.52 -34.50 -11.98
N THR A 60 24.71 -34.92 -11.52
CA THR A 60 25.93 -34.91 -12.35
C THR A 60 26.83 -36.04 -11.89
N GLY A 61 27.13 -36.95 -12.82
CA GLY A 61 27.85 -38.22 -12.59
C GLY A 61 29.35 -38.11 -12.52
#